data_AF-A0A2V8X4A4-F1
#
_entry.id   AF-A0A2V8X4A4-F1
#
_cell.length_a   1.000
_cell.length_b   1.000
_cell.length_c   1.000
_cell.angle_alpha   90.00
_cell.angle_beta   90.00
_cell.angle_gamma   90.00
#
_symmetry.space_group_name_H-M   'P 1'
#
loop_
_entity.id
_entity.type
_entity.pdbx_description
1 polymer ?
#
loop_
_entity_poly.entity_id
_entity_poly.type
_entity_poly.pdbx_seq_one_letter_code
_entity_poly.pdbx_strand_id
1 'polypeptide(L)'
;MRPDVSQASGRFFDNHQPRAWVGTMQIDSVKRWLSRSLIALTVSAAYLYGYPSATISYGAVDLFHIAAGIVLTFLLVVYVIRLLPDETLLARFGWMLLTAGALLGIVLIKVGTPNRLKLWLFAHIALCVFGTLFVAVSWLSSKGWLGNSVLRRGLGFGALALLTAGITAGIWWTREVGWKNANRISNPLMPPETMNGEGDGPQGKYFPSSAQTKDGRNIPGKYFMQSDACQRCHGDIYKQWDSSAHHFSSFNNQWYRKSVEYMQDVAGVKPSKWCAGCHDPALLFSGMFDTPVKQIEDRPEAKAGLSCLMCHSIIQVKSSMGQGDFVLEYPKLHELAASTNPVIRAVHDFLVRVNPEPHRRTFLKPFMRTQTAEFCSTCHKVHLDVPVNHYRWVRGFNEYDSWQASGVSGQGARSFYYPKSPMTCPDCHMPFVPSKDDGNINGFVHSHQFPGANTAVPFANQDASQLELSQKFLQDNQISVDIFAVSPVGKESKAEAAAKAARPELSSSFAVGEEADLSLPQGPAGEARAITAPLGRVDAAVRRGDDVRVDVVVRTRKVGHFFPGGTVD
;
A
#
# COMPACT_ATOMS: atom_id res chain seq x y z
N MET A 1 37.96 -60.97 90.04
CA MET A 1 37.96 -61.09 88.57
C MET A 1 37.77 -59.69 87.98
N ARG A 2 38.66 -59.27 87.05
CA ARG A 2 38.53 -58.08 86.17
C ARG A 2 37.33 -58.24 85.19
N PRO A 3 37.01 -57.30 84.25
CA PRO A 3 37.32 -55.85 84.09
C PRO A 3 36.01 -54.99 83.91
N ASP A 4 35.97 -53.66 84.10
CA ASP A 4 36.34 -52.51 83.23
C ASP A 4 35.45 -52.26 81.98
N VAL A 5 35.13 -50.98 81.71
CA VAL A 5 34.94 -50.29 80.38
C VAL A 5 34.09 -48.99 80.49
N SER A 6 34.82 -47.86 80.42
CA SER A 6 34.65 -46.57 79.69
C SER A 6 33.38 -45.69 79.70
N GLN A 7 33.67 -44.42 80.01
CA GLN A 7 33.08 -43.13 79.62
C GLN A 7 32.26 -43.03 78.31
N ALA A 8 31.22 -42.19 78.31
CA ALA A 8 30.98 -41.21 77.23
C ALA A 8 30.12 -40.02 77.70
N SER A 9 30.66 -38.83 77.51
CA SER A 9 30.06 -37.51 77.71
C SER A 9 29.14 -37.11 76.54
N GLY A 10 28.19 -36.23 76.83
CA GLY A 10 27.08 -35.90 75.95
C GLY A 10 27.40 -35.10 74.68
N ARG A 11 26.46 -35.15 73.75
CA ARG A 11 26.17 -34.12 72.73
C ARG A 11 24.67 -34.09 72.47
N PHE A 12 24.03 -33.01 72.90
CA PHE A 12 22.72 -32.60 72.40
C PHE A 12 22.89 -32.28 70.91
N PHE A 13 22.18 -33.01 70.05
CA PHE A 13 21.99 -32.63 68.66
C PHE A 13 20.85 -31.61 68.59
N ASP A 14 21.21 -30.35 68.38
CA ASP A 14 20.29 -29.27 68.05
C ASP A 14 19.78 -29.49 66.62
N ASN A 15 18.49 -29.75 66.49
CA ASN A 15 17.84 -30.20 65.26
C ASN A 15 16.97 -29.07 64.70
N HIS A 16 17.59 -27.96 64.33
CA HIS A 16 16.91 -26.79 63.76
C HIS A 16 17.72 -26.14 62.63
N GLN A 17 17.81 -26.78 61.46
CA GLN A 17 17.86 -26.09 60.14
C GLN A 17 17.60 -27.07 58.97
N PRO A 18 16.38 -27.12 58.40
CA PRO A 18 16.28 -27.39 56.96
C PRO A 18 15.35 -26.44 56.17
N ARG A 19 14.56 -25.57 56.81
CA ARG A 19 13.56 -24.75 56.09
C ARG A 19 14.14 -23.49 55.41
N ALA A 20 15.19 -22.88 55.96
CA ALA A 20 15.77 -21.65 55.41
C ALA A 20 16.56 -21.90 54.10
N TRP A 21 17.26 -23.03 54.01
CA TRP A 21 18.07 -23.41 52.84
C TRP A 21 17.24 -23.78 51.60
N VAL A 22 16.05 -24.38 51.79
CA VAL A 22 15.14 -24.71 50.68
C VAL A 22 14.49 -23.45 50.10
N GLY A 23 14.16 -22.47 50.95
CA GLY A 23 13.61 -21.18 50.51
C GLY A 23 14.60 -20.33 49.71
N THR A 24 15.87 -20.27 50.11
CA THR A 24 16.91 -19.50 49.40
C THR A 24 17.30 -20.11 48.05
N MET A 25 17.40 -21.44 47.96
CA MET A 25 17.64 -22.14 46.68
C MET A 25 16.51 -21.89 45.65
N GLN A 26 15.26 -21.77 46.11
CA GLN A 26 14.11 -21.52 45.25
C GLN A 26 14.12 -20.08 44.70
N ILE A 27 14.55 -19.10 45.49
CA ILE A 27 14.62 -17.68 45.09
C ILE A 27 15.73 -17.43 44.05
N ASP A 28 16.92 -18.00 44.25
CA ASP A 28 18.04 -17.84 43.30
C ASP A 28 17.79 -18.54 41.96
N SER A 29 17.01 -19.62 41.97
CA SER A 29 16.53 -20.26 40.74
C SER A 29 15.56 -19.33 40.01
N VAL A 30 14.56 -18.76 40.69
CA VAL A 30 13.58 -17.83 40.11
C VAL A 30 14.26 -16.59 39.53
N LYS A 31 15.22 -15.97 40.24
CA LYS A 31 15.99 -14.83 39.73
C LYS A 31 16.75 -15.17 38.44
N ARG A 32 17.35 -16.36 38.34
CA ARG A 32 18.02 -16.82 37.12
C ARG A 32 17.06 -17.01 35.95
N TRP A 33 15.89 -17.59 36.19
CA TRP A 33 14.84 -17.74 35.17
C TRP A 33 14.32 -16.38 34.69
N LEU A 34 14.05 -15.44 35.60
CA LEU A 34 13.61 -14.09 35.27
C LEU A 34 14.60 -13.36 34.35
N SER A 35 15.90 -13.38 34.69
CA SER A 35 16.91 -12.74 33.85
C SER A 35 17.02 -13.36 32.46
N ARG A 36 16.95 -14.70 32.36
CA ARG A 36 16.98 -15.42 31.07
C ARG A 36 15.74 -15.10 30.23
N SER A 37 14.56 -15.11 30.84
CA SER A 37 13.30 -14.75 30.18
C SER A 37 13.30 -13.30 29.71
N LEU A 38 13.81 -12.37 30.52
CA LEU A 38 13.91 -10.96 30.14
C LEU A 38 14.84 -10.79 28.94
N ILE A 39 16.02 -11.41 28.94
CA ILE A 39 16.95 -11.36 27.80
C ILE A 39 16.29 -11.93 26.54
N ALA A 40 15.65 -13.11 26.64
CA ALA A 40 14.96 -13.73 25.52
C ALA A 40 13.84 -12.84 24.95
N LEU A 41 13.08 -12.17 25.82
CA LEU A 41 12.03 -11.23 25.43
C LEU A 41 12.59 -9.95 24.81
N THR A 42 13.66 -9.39 25.34
CA THR A 42 14.30 -8.20 24.75
C THR A 42 14.88 -8.50 23.38
N VAL A 43 15.55 -9.65 23.20
CA VAL A 43 16.13 -10.06 21.92
C VAL A 43 15.04 -10.35 20.88
N SER A 44 14.01 -11.11 21.27
CA SER A 44 12.87 -11.37 20.38
C SER A 44 12.11 -10.09 20.03
N ALA A 45 11.90 -9.16 20.97
CA ALA A 45 11.29 -7.86 20.70
C ALA A 45 12.12 -7.03 19.70
N ALA A 46 13.44 -6.96 19.88
CA ALA A 46 14.33 -6.24 18.98
C ALA A 46 14.28 -6.83 17.56
N TYR A 47 14.23 -8.16 17.43
CA TYR A 47 14.07 -8.84 16.16
C TYR A 47 12.70 -8.56 15.51
N LEU A 48 11.60 -8.73 16.26
CA LEU A 48 10.24 -8.53 15.77
C LEU A 48 10.01 -7.08 15.33
N TYR A 49 10.54 -6.12 16.07
CA TYR A 49 10.50 -4.70 15.69
C TYR A 49 11.44 -4.39 14.53
N GLY A 50 12.67 -4.90 14.49
CA GLY A 50 13.63 -4.55 13.44
C GLY A 50 13.31 -5.12 12.06
N TYR A 51 12.82 -6.35 12.01
CA TYR A 51 12.80 -7.16 10.79
C TYR A 51 11.43 -7.78 10.51
N PRO A 52 10.34 -6.98 10.44
CA PRO A 52 9.03 -7.50 10.11
C PRO A 52 9.04 -8.17 8.74
N SER A 53 8.78 -9.47 8.72
CA SER A 53 8.79 -10.29 7.51
C SER A 53 7.68 -11.33 7.55
N ALA A 54 7.01 -11.53 6.42
CA ALA A 54 6.00 -12.58 6.30
C ALA A 54 6.70 -13.92 6.04
N THR A 55 7.30 -14.50 7.08
CA THR A 55 7.97 -15.80 7.07
C THR A 55 7.46 -16.68 8.21
N ILE A 56 7.53 -18.01 8.05
CA ILE A 56 7.12 -18.96 9.10
C ILE A 56 7.99 -18.78 10.35
N SER A 57 9.31 -18.58 10.16
CA SER A 57 10.24 -18.35 11.26
C SER A 57 9.91 -17.07 12.04
N TYR A 58 9.55 -15.98 11.36
CA TYR A 58 9.11 -14.76 12.02
C TYR A 58 7.84 -15.00 12.85
N GLY A 59 6.84 -15.68 12.28
CA GLY A 59 5.62 -16.06 13.01
C GLY A 59 5.90 -16.94 14.23
N ALA A 60 6.87 -17.86 14.15
CA ALA A 60 7.29 -18.69 15.27
C ALA A 60 7.96 -17.87 16.39
N VAL A 61 8.78 -16.88 16.04
CA VAL A 61 9.38 -15.96 17.03
C VAL A 61 8.31 -15.07 17.69
N ASP A 62 7.28 -14.68 16.94
CA ASP A 62 6.15 -13.91 17.47
C ASP A 62 5.37 -14.72 18.52
N LEU A 63 5.00 -15.98 18.19
CA LEU A 63 4.37 -16.90 19.13
C LEU A 63 5.26 -17.18 20.34
N PHE A 64 6.57 -17.33 20.15
CA PHE A 64 7.52 -17.48 21.24
C PHE A 64 7.55 -16.26 22.16
N HIS A 65 7.59 -15.05 21.60
CA HIS A 65 7.58 -13.80 22.36
C HIS A 65 6.30 -13.69 23.21
N ILE A 66 5.15 -13.99 22.60
CA ILE A 66 3.86 -14.03 23.29
C ILE A 66 3.87 -15.05 24.44
N ALA A 67 4.27 -16.30 24.17
CA ALA A 67 4.28 -17.37 25.17
C ALA A 67 5.25 -17.07 26.32
N ALA A 68 6.47 -16.64 26.02
CA ALA A 68 7.46 -16.24 27.01
C ALA A 68 6.99 -15.02 27.82
N GLY A 69 6.28 -14.09 27.18
CA GLY A 69 5.70 -12.91 27.83
C GLY A 69 4.61 -13.27 28.83
N ILE A 70 3.73 -14.22 28.48
CA ILE A 70 2.70 -14.75 29.39
C ILE A 70 3.35 -15.42 30.61
N VAL A 71 4.35 -16.27 30.39
CA VAL A 71 5.08 -16.93 31.47
C VAL A 71 5.77 -15.90 32.38
N LEU A 72 6.44 -14.90 31.80
CA LEU A 72 7.06 -13.83 32.58
C LEU A 72 6.02 -13.05 33.39
N THR A 73 4.87 -12.73 32.79
CA THR A 73 3.77 -12.03 33.47
C THR A 73 3.30 -12.80 34.71
N PHE A 74 3.10 -14.11 34.57
CA PHE A 74 2.74 -14.97 35.69
C PHE A 74 3.82 -14.96 36.79
N LEU A 75 5.09 -15.08 36.42
CA LEU A 75 6.20 -15.03 37.38
C LEU A 75 6.29 -13.68 38.10
N LEU A 76 6.08 -12.56 37.39
CA LEU A 76 6.10 -11.21 37.95
C LEU A 76 4.98 -11.02 38.99
N VAL A 77 3.76 -11.44 38.65
CA VAL A 77 2.59 -11.29 39.53
C VAL A 77 2.69 -12.19 40.77
N VAL A 78 3.14 -13.44 40.62
CA VAL A 78 3.12 -14.43 41.71
C VAL A 78 4.34 -14.30 42.64
N TYR A 79 5.53 -14.13 42.06
CA TYR A 79 6.79 -14.24 42.81
C TYR A 79 7.46 -12.89 43.03
N VAL A 80 7.43 -11.98 42.05
CA VAL A 80 8.22 -10.75 42.13
C VAL A 80 7.60 -9.72 43.07
N ILE A 81 6.27 -9.60 43.15
CA ILE A 81 5.62 -8.71 44.15
C ILE A 81 6.10 -9.01 45.58
N ARG A 82 6.41 -10.27 45.88
CA ARG A 82 6.92 -10.70 47.19
C ARG A 82 8.42 -10.46 47.38
N LEU A 83 9.18 -10.29 46.29
CA LEU A 83 10.63 -10.08 46.28
C LEU A 83 11.03 -8.60 46.11
N LEU A 84 10.09 -7.73 45.71
CA LEU A 84 10.31 -6.28 45.60
C LEU A 84 10.83 -5.59 46.87
N PRO A 85 10.48 -6.00 48.12
CA PRO A 85 10.96 -5.33 49.32
C PRO A 85 12.47 -5.35 49.53
N ASP A 86 13.19 -6.29 48.93
CA ASP A 86 14.65 -6.44 49.08
C ASP A 86 15.44 -5.81 47.93
N GLU A 87 14.76 -5.29 46.89
CA GLU A 87 15.39 -4.71 45.70
C GLU A 87 15.61 -3.19 45.84
N THR A 88 16.56 -2.65 45.07
CA THR A 88 16.82 -1.19 45.02
C THR A 88 15.60 -0.43 44.46
N LEU A 89 15.43 0.85 44.80
CA LEU A 89 14.35 1.68 44.25
C LEU A 89 14.33 1.69 42.72
N LEU A 90 15.51 1.70 42.09
CA LEU A 90 15.65 1.67 40.63
C LEU A 90 15.17 0.34 40.03
N ALA A 91 15.56 -0.78 40.64
CA ALA A 91 15.09 -2.11 40.22
C ALA A 91 13.58 -2.25 40.41
N ARG A 92 13.03 -1.77 41.54
CA ARG A 92 11.57 -1.77 41.79
C ARG A 92 10.83 -1.03 40.70
N PHE A 93 11.31 0.18 40.35
CA PHE A 93 10.71 0.96 39.26
C PHE A 93 10.79 0.23 37.92
N GLY A 94 11.94 -0.37 37.60
CA GLY A 94 12.09 -1.20 36.41
C GLY A 94 11.10 -2.37 36.34
N TRP A 95 10.95 -3.12 37.43
CA TRP A 95 10.00 -4.23 37.51
C TRP A 95 8.53 -3.79 37.44
N MET A 96 8.18 -2.62 38.00
CA MET A 96 6.83 -2.06 37.87
C MET A 96 6.52 -1.70 36.41
N LEU A 97 7.46 -1.07 35.70
CA LEU A 97 7.29 -0.76 34.27
C LEU A 97 7.18 -2.04 33.42
N LEU A 98 8.02 -3.05 33.69
CA LEU A 98 7.93 -4.35 33.00
C LEU A 98 6.58 -5.03 33.28
N THR A 99 6.06 -4.96 34.50
CA THR A 99 4.75 -5.52 34.86
C THR A 99 3.62 -4.78 34.15
N ALA A 100 3.67 -3.44 34.12
CA ALA A 100 2.70 -2.64 33.38
C ALA A 100 2.74 -2.94 31.87
N GLY A 101 3.94 -3.03 31.29
CA GLY A 101 4.15 -3.43 29.90
C GLY A 101 3.60 -4.83 29.62
N ALA A 102 3.90 -5.80 30.48
CA ALA A 102 3.40 -7.18 30.40
C ALA A 102 1.87 -7.25 30.44
N LEU A 103 1.22 -6.57 31.39
CA LEU A 103 -0.25 -6.50 31.48
C LEU A 103 -0.86 -5.86 30.23
N LEU A 104 -0.26 -4.78 29.73
CA LEU A 104 -0.66 -4.17 28.47
C LEU A 104 -0.48 -5.14 27.28
N GLY A 105 0.58 -5.95 27.28
CA GLY A 105 0.80 -7.03 26.31
C GLY A 105 -0.31 -8.07 26.33
N ILE A 106 -0.79 -8.50 27.51
CA ILE A 106 -1.94 -9.40 27.64
C ILE A 106 -3.21 -8.79 27.05
N VAL A 107 -3.44 -7.49 27.26
CA VAL A 107 -4.56 -6.79 26.62
C VAL A 107 -4.41 -6.81 25.10
N LEU A 108 -3.22 -6.50 24.56
CA LEU A 108 -2.94 -6.47 23.12
C LEU A 108 -3.07 -7.84 22.46
N ILE A 109 -2.77 -8.93 23.15
CA ILE A 109 -3.02 -10.30 22.66
C ILE A 109 -4.51 -10.52 22.38
N LYS A 110 -5.40 -9.94 23.19
CA LYS A 110 -6.85 -10.10 23.04
C LYS A 110 -7.45 -9.16 22.00
N VAL A 111 -7.04 -7.89 22.00
CA VAL A 111 -7.63 -6.85 21.12
C VAL A 111 -6.90 -6.70 19.79
N GLY A 112 -5.75 -7.35 19.63
CA GLY A 112 -4.83 -7.15 18.52
C GLY A 112 -4.09 -5.81 18.58
N THR A 113 -3.34 -5.51 17.53
CA THR A 113 -2.62 -4.25 17.35
C THR A 113 -3.02 -3.53 16.04
N PRO A 114 -4.33 -3.37 15.75
CA PRO A 114 -4.77 -2.62 14.57
C PRO A 114 -4.24 -1.19 14.61
N ASN A 115 -4.18 -0.51 13.46
CA ASN A 115 -3.50 0.78 13.33
C ASN A 115 -4.04 1.84 14.32
N ARG A 116 -5.35 1.83 14.60
CA ARG A 116 -5.98 2.71 15.62
C ARG A 116 -5.46 2.51 17.05
N LEU A 117 -4.93 1.32 17.37
CA LEU A 117 -4.34 0.96 18.66
C LEU A 117 -2.81 0.94 18.62
N LYS A 118 -2.17 1.45 17.57
CA LYS A 118 -0.71 1.44 17.43
C LYS A 118 0.01 2.14 18.59
N LEU A 119 -0.61 3.17 19.17
CA LEU A 119 -0.08 3.84 20.37
C LEU A 119 0.03 2.91 21.58
N TRP A 120 -0.89 1.96 21.73
CA TRP A 120 -0.85 0.99 22.84
C TRP A 120 0.32 0.00 22.65
N LEU A 121 0.57 -0.43 21.41
CA LEU A 121 1.75 -1.24 21.09
C LEU A 121 3.05 -0.48 21.40
N PHE A 122 3.15 0.79 21.00
CA PHE A 122 4.33 1.59 21.32
C PHE A 122 4.48 1.87 22.82
N ALA A 123 3.37 2.05 23.55
CA ALA A 123 3.39 2.16 25.00
C ALA A 123 3.92 0.85 25.64
N HIS A 124 3.48 -0.31 25.17
CA HIS A 124 4.02 -1.61 25.60
C HIS A 124 5.54 -1.67 25.36
N ILE A 125 6.00 -1.35 24.15
CA ILE A 125 7.42 -1.33 23.80
C ILE A 125 8.20 -0.36 24.71
N ALA A 126 7.71 0.86 24.89
CA ALA A 126 8.39 1.87 25.71
C ALA A 126 8.50 1.43 27.18
N LEU A 127 7.40 0.96 27.78
CA LEU A 127 7.40 0.42 29.14
C LEU A 127 8.41 -0.72 29.30
N CYS A 128 8.45 -1.64 28.34
CA CYS A 128 9.38 -2.77 28.36
C CYS A 128 10.84 -2.33 28.18
N VAL A 129 11.12 -1.38 27.29
CA VAL A 129 12.49 -0.86 27.06
C VAL A 129 13.00 -0.11 28.28
N PHE A 130 12.22 0.84 28.83
CA PHE A 130 12.62 1.59 30.03
C PHE A 130 12.71 0.67 31.26
N GLY A 131 11.78 -0.27 31.41
CA GLY A 131 11.82 -1.27 32.48
C GLY A 131 13.09 -2.13 32.41
N THR A 132 13.43 -2.64 31.23
CA THR A 132 14.65 -3.42 30.99
C THR A 132 15.91 -2.58 31.27
N LEU A 133 15.93 -1.32 30.84
CA LEU A 133 17.04 -0.40 31.08
C LEU A 133 17.28 -0.20 32.58
N PHE A 134 16.25 0.08 33.36
CA PHE A 134 16.41 0.30 34.81
C PHE A 134 16.84 -0.96 35.56
N VAL A 135 16.30 -2.14 35.20
CA VAL A 135 16.75 -3.41 35.77
C VAL A 135 18.22 -3.68 35.40
N ALA A 136 18.61 -3.45 34.15
CA ALA A 136 19.99 -3.63 33.69
C ALA A 136 20.98 -2.70 34.42
N VAL A 137 20.62 -1.42 34.60
CA VAL A 137 21.45 -0.46 35.34
C VAL A 137 21.58 -0.88 36.80
N SER A 138 20.48 -1.26 37.45
CA SER A 138 20.53 -1.73 38.84
C SER A 138 21.40 -2.98 38.99
N TRP A 139 21.31 -3.92 38.04
CA TRP A 139 22.12 -5.13 38.03
C TRP A 139 23.61 -4.87 37.78
N LEU A 140 23.96 -3.99 36.84
CA LEU A 140 25.35 -3.58 36.60
C LEU A 140 25.92 -2.79 37.80
N SER A 141 25.09 -1.99 38.45
CA SER A 141 25.48 -1.27 39.66
C SER A 141 25.74 -2.22 40.84
N SER A 142 24.93 -3.26 41.03
CA SER A 142 25.13 -4.25 42.10
C SER A 142 26.37 -5.14 41.87
N LYS A 143 26.79 -5.31 40.61
CA LYS A 143 28.07 -5.94 40.25
C LYS A 143 29.28 -5.02 40.35
N GLY A 144 29.09 -3.75 40.72
CA GLY A 144 30.16 -2.76 40.84
C GLY A 144 30.70 -2.21 39.51
N TRP A 145 30.11 -2.61 38.36
CA TRP A 145 30.60 -2.21 37.03
C TRP A 145 30.41 -0.72 36.75
N LEU A 146 29.41 -0.08 37.36
CA LEU A 146 29.13 1.36 37.19
C LEU A 146 29.84 2.24 38.24
N GLY A 147 30.70 1.64 39.08
CA GLY A 147 31.41 2.32 40.15
C GLY A 147 30.57 2.66 41.38
N ASN A 148 31.25 3.13 42.42
CA ASN A 148 30.64 3.37 43.74
C ASN A 148 30.21 4.82 43.97
N SER A 149 30.67 5.78 43.16
CA SER A 149 30.28 7.19 43.30
C SER A 149 29.00 7.52 42.53
N VAL A 150 28.22 8.48 43.05
CA VAL A 150 26.98 8.96 42.42
C VAL A 150 27.25 9.46 41.00
N LEU A 151 28.35 10.19 40.79
CA LEU A 151 28.74 10.70 39.48
C LEU A 151 29.03 9.58 38.48
N ARG A 152 29.79 8.53 38.87
CA ARG A 152 30.09 7.40 37.97
C ARG A 152 28.85 6.58 37.64
N ARG A 153 27.94 6.39 38.61
CA ARG A 153 26.64 5.74 38.37
C ARG A 153 25.76 6.56 37.42
N GLY A 154 25.74 7.89 37.56
CA GLY A 154 25.02 8.79 36.66
C GLY A 154 25.58 8.76 35.23
N LEU A 155 26.91 8.82 35.07
CA LEU A 155 27.57 8.70 33.77
C LEU A 155 27.33 7.33 33.14
N GLY A 156 27.40 6.25 33.92
CA GLY A 156 27.13 4.90 33.45
C GLY A 156 25.68 4.69 33.02
N PHE A 157 24.72 5.27 33.74
CA PHE A 157 23.32 5.33 33.32
C PHE A 157 23.17 6.08 31.99
N GLY A 158 23.77 7.28 31.89
CA GLY A 158 23.76 8.09 30.67
C GLY A 158 24.34 7.35 29.47
N ALA A 159 25.48 6.66 29.65
CA ALA A 159 26.10 5.85 28.61
C ALA A 159 25.20 4.70 28.15
N LEU A 160 24.56 3.98 29.09
CA LEU A 160 23.66 2.86 28.74
C LEU A 160 22.37 3.35 28.08
N ALA A 161 21.85 4.51 28.50
CA ALA A 161 20.71 5.15 27.86
C ALA A 161 21.05 5.58 26.42
N LEU A 162 22.22 6.19 26.20
CA LEU A 162 22.71 6.56 24.86
C LEU A 162 22.93 5.32 23.98
N LEU A 163 23.49 4.25 24.54
CA LEU A 163 23.65 2.98 23.82
C LEU A 163 22.28 2.41 23.41
N THR A 164 21.31 2.41 24.32
CA THR A 164 19.95 1.95 24.06
C THR A 164 19.28 2.80 22.97
N ALA A 165 19.45 4.12 23.03
CA ALA A 165 18.96 5.04 22.01
C ALA A 165 19.62 4.80 20.64
N GLY A 166 20.94 4.58 20.61
CA GLY A 166 21.68 4.26 19.39
C GLY A 166 21.25 2.95 18.75
N ILE A 167 21.06 1.89 19.55
CA ILE A 167 20.52 0.60 19.07
C ILE A 167 19.10 0.79 18.54
N THR A 168 18.24 1.50 19.28
CA THR A 168 16.85 1.75 18.86
C THR A 168 16.79 2.53 17.55
N ALA A 169 17.64 3.56 17.40
CA ALA A 169 17.76 4.35 16.17
C ALA A 169 18.28 3.49 14.99
N GLY A 170 19.29 2.64 15.23
CA GLY A 170 19.80 1.71 14.22
C GLY A 170 18.74 0.72 13.75
N ILE A 171 17.98 0.13 14.68
CA ILE A 171 16.87 -0.78 14.37
C ILE A 171 15.74 -0.05 13.63
N TRP A 172 15.39 1.18 14.05
CA TRP A 172 14.41 1.99 13.34
C TRP A 172 14.85 2.33 11.91
N TRP A 173 16.13 2.66 11.72
CA TRP A 173 16.69 2.99 10.41
C TRP A 173 16.60 1.80 9.45
N THR A 174 17.03 0.60 9.89
CA THR A 174 16.92 -0.62 9.07
C THR A 174 15.46 -0.98 8.80
N ARG A 175 14.59 -0.81 9.80
CA ARG A 175 13.15 -1.05 9.69
C ARG A 175 12.49 -0.13 8.66
N GLU A 176 12.74 1.18 8.69
CA GLU A 176 11.94 2.17 7.95
C GLU A 176 12.65 2.72 6.71
N VAL A 177 13.92 3.14 6.83
CA VAL A 177 14.62 3.84 5.75
C VAL A 177 15.00 2.89 4.62
N GLY A 178 15.56 1.73 4.97
CA GLY A 178 15.90 0.69 3.98
C GLY A 178 14.67 0.23 3.19
N TRP A 179 13.54 0.02 3.89
CA TRP A 179 12.28 -0.38 3.27
C TRP A 179 11.72 0.69 2.33
N LYS A 180 11.72 1.97 2.72
CA LYS A 180 11.27 3.07 1.86
C LYS A 180 12.14 3.22 0.61
N ASN A 181 13.47 3.20 0.77
CA ASN A 181 14.39 3.36 -0.35
C ASN A 181 14.29 2.21 -1.35
N ALA A 182 14.12 0.97 -0.87
CA ALA A 182 13.95 -0.21 -1.73
C ALA A 182 12.62 -0.21 -2.53
N ASN A 183 11.63 0.59 -2.11
CA ASN A 183 10.31 0.66 -2.74
C ASN A 183 10.04 2.08 -3.28
N ARG A 184 11.07 2.78 -3.75
CA ARG A 184 10.92 4.05 -4.44
C ARG A 184 10.77 3.80 -5.94
N ILE A 185 9.80 4.44 -6.58
CA ILE A 185 9.67 4.46 -8.04
C ILE A 185 10.67 5.48 -8.57
N SER A 186 11.51 5.06 -9.52
CA SER A 186 12.49 5.92 -10.18
C SER A 186 12.46 5.64 -11.68
N ASN A 187 12.10 6.65 -12.48
CA ASN A 187 12.14 6.53 -13.93
C ASN A 187 13.59 6.32 -14.42
N PRO A 188 13.78 5.59 -15.54
CA PRO A 188 15.05 5.61 -16.25
C PRO A 188 15.34 7.02 -16.80
N LEU A 189 16.62 7.30 -17.08
CA LEU A 189 17.03 8.60 -17.63
C LEU A 189 16.43 8.87 -19.02
N MET A 190 16.27 7.82 -19.83
CA MET A 190 15.66 7.86 -21.15
C MET A 190 14.61 6.76 -21.26
N PRO A 191 13.48 7.02 -21.95
CA PRO A 191 12.53 5.96 -22.27
C PRO A 191 13.12 4.97 -23.28
N PRO A 192 12.65 3.72 -23.32
CA PRO A 192 12.99 2.78 -24.38
C PRO A 192 12.67 3.34 -25.77
N GLU A 193 13.55 3.12 -26.75
CA GLU A 193 13.36 3.61 -28.13
C GLU A 193 12.20 2.92 -28.86
N THR A 194 11.92 1.67 -28.48
CA THR A 194 10.81 0.86 -29.01
C THR A 194 10.24 0.01 -27.89
N MET A 195 9.03 -0.52 -28.09
CA MET A 195 8.40 -1.43 -27.13
C MET A 195 9.23 -2.71 -26.85
N ASN A 196 10.16 -3.08 -27.75
CA ASN A 196 11.07 -4.21 -27.52
C ASN A 196 12.05 -3.99 -26.35
N GLY A 197 12.29 -2.73 -25.94
CA GLY A 197 13.11 -2.39 -24.79
C GLY A 197 12.36 -2.32 -23.48
N GLU A 198 11.05 -2.62 -23.47
CA GLU A 198 10.21 -2.59 -22.27
C GLU A 198 10.07 -3.98 -21.62
N GLY A 199 9.77 -4.01 -20.31
CA GLY A 199 9.56 -5.25 -19.58
C GLY A 199 10.73 -6.23 -19.67
N ASP A 200 10.46 -7.43 -20.18
CA ASP A 200 11.45 -8.48 -20.51
C ASP A 200 11.75 -8.55 -22.03
N GLY A 201 11.24 -7.59 -22.82
CA GLY A 201 11.37 -7.55 -24.27
C GLY A 201 10.70 -8.74 -24.99
N PRO A 202 10.99 -8.96 -26.29
CA PRO A 202 10.27 -9.95 -27.11
C PRO A 202 10.35 -11.41 -26.67
N GLN A 203 11.36 -11.75 -25.84
CA GLN A 203 11.56 -13.07 -25.25
C GLN A 203 10.85 -13.21 -23.89
N GLY A 204 10.34 -12.12 -23.34
CA GLY A 204 9.56 -12.08 -22.12
C GLY A 204 8.27 -12.86 -22.25
N LYS A 205 7.88 -13.54 -21.17
CA LYS A 205 6.69 -14.40 -21.15
C LYS A 205 5.38 -13.63 -21.40
N TYR A 206 5.34 -12.39 -20.91
CA TYR A 206 4.15 -11.55 -20.89
C TYR A 206 4.15 -10.47 -21.99
N PHE A 207 5.24 -10.40 -22.76
CA PHE A 207 5.38 -9.44 -23.86
C PHE A 207 4.24 -9.61 -24.89
N PRO A 208 3.65 -8.51 -25.41
CA PRO A 208 4.08 -7.12 -25.32
C PRO A 208 3.64 -6.32 -24.09
N SER A 209 3.06 -6.93 -23.04
CA SER A 209 2.97 -6.24 -21.75
C SER A 209 4.36 -6.14 -21.10
N SER A 210 4.61 -5.01 -20.44
CA SER A 210 5.82 -4.77 -19.66
C SER A 210 5.81 -5.44 -18.29
N ALA A 211 4.73 -6.15 -17.96
CA ALA A 211 4.56 -6.85 -16.70
C ALA A 211 5.58 -7.98 -16.51
N GLN A 212 6.03 -8.13 -15.26
CA GLN A 212 7.03 -9.12 -14.87
C GLN A 212 6.65 -9.82 -13.56
N THR A 213 7.32 -10.95 -13.32
CA THR A 213 7.26 -11.66 -12.05
C THR A 213 8.66 -11.73 -11.45
N LYS A 214 8.75 -11.65 -10.13
CA LYS A 214 10.04 -11.57 -9.40
C LYS A 214 11.04 -12.66 -9.79
N ASP A 215 10.57 -13.87 -10.07
CA ASP A 215 11.38 -15.04 -10.41
C ASP A 215 11.21 -15.51 -11.87
N GLY A 216 10.50 -14.74 -12.70
CA GLY A 216 10.20 -15.09 -14.09
C GLY A 216 9.25 -16.28 -14.26
N ARG A 217 8.60 -16.74 -13.18
CA ARG A 217 7.73 -17.93 -13.18
C ARG A 217 6.25 -17.53 -13.26
N ASN A 218 5.43 -18.51 -13.64
CA ASN A 218 3.99 -18.34 -13.59
C ASN A 218 3.49 -18.26 -12.14
N ILE A 219 2.51 -17.40 -11.94
CA ILE A 219 1.73 -17.32 -10.71
C ILE A 219 0.44 -18.13 -10.93
N PRO A 220 0.10 -19.08 -10.03
CA PRO A 220 -1.13 -19.86 -10.16
C PRO A 220 -2.37 -18.96 -10.28
N GLY A 221 -3.25 -19.22 -11.25
CA GLY A 221 -4.46 -18.41 -11.47
C GLY A 221 -5.34 -18.30 -10.21
N LYS A 222 -5.41 -19.38 -9.43
CA LYS A 222 -6.08 -19.42 -8.11
C LYS A 222 -5.66 -18.28 -7.17
N TYR A 223 -4.42 -17.81 -7.26
CA TYR A 223 -3.92 -16.73 -6.40
C TYR A 223 -4.77 -15.48 -6.58
N PHE A 224 -5.07 -15.11 -7.82
CA PHE A 224 -5.84 -13.92 -8.13
C PHE A 224 -7.33 -14.07 -7.86
N MET A 225 -7.82 -15.28 -7.56
CA MET A 225 -9.23 -15.56 -7.28
C MET A 225 -9.61 -15.45 -5.79
N GLN A 226 -8.63 -15.23 -4.91
CA GLN A 226 -8.79 -15.37 -3.45
C GLN A 226 -9.05 -14.04 -2.72
N SER A 227 -9.76 -13.10 -3.36
CA SER A 227 -10.15 -11.84 -2.72
C SER A 227 -11.09 -12.03 -1.52
N ASP A 228 -11.84 -13.12 -1.48
CA ASP A 228 -12.71 -13.50 -0.37
C ASP A 228 -11.92 -13.71 0.94
N ALA A 229 -10.66 -14.16 0.85
CA ALA A 229 -9.81 -14.29 2.02
C ALA A 229 -9.54 -12.93 2.71
N CYS A 230 -9.52 -11.84 1.94
CA CYS A 230 -9.34 -10.48 2.45
C CYS A 230 -10.59 -9.97 3.18
N GLN A 231 -11.79 -10.40 2.77
CA GLN A 231 -13.08 -9.95 3.30
C GLN A 231 -13.23 -10.17 4.82
N ARG A 232 -12.52 -11.16 5.39
CA ARG A 232 -12.58 -11.46 6.83
C ARG A 232 -12.14 -10.30 7.71
N CYS A 233 -11.23 -9.46 7.23
CA CYS A 233 -10.74 -8.27 7.94
C CYS A 233 -11.03 -6.96 7.17
N HIS A 234 -11.29 -7.04 5.87
CA HIS A 234 -11.53 -5.94 4.94
C HIS A 234 -12.90 -6.07 4.25
N GLY A 235 -13.95 -6.19 5.04
CA GLY A 235 -15.30 -6.50 4.55
C GLY A 235 -15.95 -5.34 3.81
N ASP A 236 -15.72 -4.10 4.26
CA ASP A 236 -16.25 -2.91 3.58
C ASP A 236 -15.50 -2.64 2.27
N ILE A 237 -14.16 -2.72 2.29
CA ILE A 237 -13.33 -2.59 1.08
C ILE A 237 -13.67 -3.66 0.05
N TYR A 238 -13.87 -4.91 0.47
CA TYR A 238 -14.26 -5.99 -0.44
C TYR A 238 -15.55 -5.67 -1.19
N LYS A 239 -16.60 -5.22 -0.48
CA LYS A 239 -17.88 -4.84 -1.11
C LYS A 239 -17.75 -3.67 -2.08
N GLN A 240 -16.91 -2.69 -1.73
CA GLN A 240 -16.62 -1.55 -2.60
C GLN A 240 -15.92 -1.99 -3.89
N TRP A 241 -14.91 -2.85 -3.77
CA TRP A 241 -14.18 -3.41 -4.90
C TRP A 241 -15.05 -4.27 -5.80
N ASP A 242 -15.88 -5.15 -5.23
CA ASP A 242 -16.75 -6.09 -5.96
C ASP A 242 -17.69 -5.38 -6.94
N SER A 243 -18.08 -4.16 -6.61
CA SER A 243 -18.93 -3.28 -7.42
C SER A 243 -18.15 -2.43 -8.46
N SER A 244 -16.82 -2.37 -8.35
CA SER A 244 -15.98 -1.46 -9.11
C SER A 244 -15.66 -1.92 -10.55
N ALA A 245 -15.31 -0.97 -11.42
CA ALA A 245 -14.79 -1.27 -12.76
C ALA A 245 -13.48 -2.07 -12.75
N HIS A 246 -12.72 -2.05 -11.64
CA HIS A 246 -11.55 -2.91 -11.47
C HIS A 246 -11.95 -4.38 -11.26
N HIS A 247 -13.02 -4.66 -10.50
CA HIS A 247 -13.56 -6.02 -10.46
C HIS A 247 -14.06 -6.44 -11.85
N PHE A 248 -14.78 -5.56 -12.54
CA PHE A 248 -15.27 -5.78 -13.91
C PHE A 248 -14.25 -5.43 -15.01
N SER A 249 -12.96 -5.70 -14.79
CA SER A 249 -11.92 -5.37 -15.76
C SER A 249 -11.62 -6.48 -16.76
N SER A 250 -12.06 -7.72 -16.51
CA SER A 250 -11.73 -8.89 -17.34
C SER A 250 -12.96 -9.34 -18.15
N PHE A 251 -13.12 -10.63 -18.46
CA PHE A 251 -14.22 -11.11 -19.30
C PHE A 251 -15.57 -11.21 -18.57
N ASN A 252 -15.62 -10.79 -17.30
CA ASN A 252 -16.86 -10.40 -16.62
C ASN A 252 -17.41 -9.03 -17.09
N ASN A 253 -16.71 -8.36 -18.01
CA ASN A 253 -17.18 -7.20 -18.75
C ASN A 253 -17.31 -7.52 -20.24
N GLN A 254 -18.55 -7.47 -20.73
CA GLN A 254 -18.89 -7.88 -22.10
C GLN A 254 -18.22 -7.04 -23.19
N TRP A 255 -18.01 -5.75 -22.94
CA TRP A 255 -17.38 -4.84 -23.91
C TRP A 255 -15.89 -5.17 -24.03
N TYR A 256 -15.21 -5.28 -22.89
CA TYR A 256 -13.80 -5.65 -22.85
C TYR A 256 -13.56 -7.03 -23.47
N ARG A 257 -14.34 -8.05 -23.06
CA ARG A 257 -14.29 -9.38 -23.64
C ARG A 257 -14.36 -9.32 -25.17
N LYS A 258 -15.34 -8.57 -25.70
CA LYS A 258 -15.55 -8.49 -27.14
C LYS A 258 -14.39 -7.79 -27.88
N SER A 259 -13.81 -6.75 -27.28
CA SER A 259 -12.62 -6.08 -27.82
C SER A 259 -11.43 -7.04 -27.89
N VAL A 260 -11.20 -7.87 -26.87
CA VAL A 260 -10.11 -8.86 -26.87
C VAL A 260 -10.37 -9.98 -27.88
N GLU A 261 -11.60 -10.50 -27.95
CA GLU A 261 -11.98 -11.48 -28.99
C GLU A 261 -11.67 -10.94 -30.39
N TYR A 262 -12.10 -9.72 -30.69
CA TYR A 262 -11.86 -9.08 -31.98
C TYR A 262 -10.37 -8.87 -32.23
N MET A 263 -9.63 -8.36 -31.24
CA MET A 263 -8.17 -8.18 -31.34
C MET A 263 -7.46 -9.51 -31.64
N GLN A 264 -7.86 -10.60 -30.99
CA GLN A 264 -7.27 -11.91 -31.27
C GLN A 264 -7.65 -12.45 -32.66
N ASP A 265 -8.85 -12.16 -33.16
CA ASP A 265 -9.24 -12.53 -34.52
C ASP A 265 -8.42 -11.81 -35.60
N VAL A 266 -8.05 -10.54 -35.37
CA VAL A 266 -7.35 -9.71 -36.38
C VAL A 266 -5.83 -9.65 -36.22
N ALA A 267 -5.33 -9.72 -34.99
CA ALA A 267 -3.90 -9.55 -34.66
C ALA A 267 -3.29 -10.77 -33.94
N GLY A 268 -4.11 -11.71 -33.47
CA GLY A 268 -3.65 -12.92 -32.79
C GLY A 268 -3.51 -12.78 -31.27
N VAL A 269 -3.25 -13.92 -30.62
CA VAL A 269 -3.19 -14.04 -29.15
C VAL A 269 -2.03 -13.25 -28.55
N LYS A 270 -0.82 -13.32 -29.14
CA LYS A 270 0.37 -12.70 -28.56
C LYS A 270 0.22 -11.16 -28.40
N PRO A 271 -0.18 -10.39 -29.43
CA PRO A 271 -0.40 -8.95 -29.27
C PRO A 271 -1.40 -8.59 -28.17
N SER A 272 -2.45 -9.40 -27.97
CA SER A 272 -3.48 -9.14 -26.95
C SER A 272 -2.99 -9.27 -25.50
N LYS A 273 -1.79 -9.82 -25.26
CA LYS A 273 -1.17 -9.81 -23.91
C LYS A 273 -0.91 -8.40 -23.39
N TRP A 274 -0.81 -7.41 -24.30
CA TRP A 274 -0.78 -5.99 -23.94
C TRP A 274 -1.99 -5.59 -23.08
N CYS A 275 -3.20 -6.02 -23.47
CA CYS A 275 -4.42 -5.80 -22.71
C CYS A 275 -4.37 -6.56 -21.37
N ALA A 276 -3.96 -7.83 -21.43
CA ALA A 276 -3.97 -8.75 -20.31
C ALA A 276 -3.09 -8.30 -19.13
N GLY A 277 -2.04 -7.52 -19.39
CA GLY A 277 -1.16 -6.95 -18.37
C GLY A 277 -1.89 -6.08 -17.36
N CYS A 278 -2.97 -5.42 -17.79
CA CYS A 278 -3.75 -4.50 -16.97
C CYS A 278 -5.16 -5.03 -16.65
N HIS A 279 -5.66 -6.04 -17.36
CA HIS A 279 -7.05 -6.47 -17.27
C HIS A 279 -7.24 -7.93 -16.82
N ASP A 280 -6.34 -8.85 -17.20
CA ASP A 280 -6.52 -10.30 -17.07
C ASP A 280 -5.39 -10.99 -16.29
N PRO A 281 -5.04 -10.54 -15.09
CA PRO A 281 -3.87 -11.03 -14.37
C PRO A 281 -3.94 -12.55 -14.08
N ALA A 282 -5.13 -13.06 -13.75
CA ALA A 282 -5.33 -14.48 -13.48
C ALA A 282 -5.01 -15.36 -14.70
N LEU A 283 -5.31 -14.89 -15.92
CA LEU A 283 -5.02 -15.60 -17.15
C LEU A 283 -3.58 -15.38 -17.61
N LEU A 284 -3.09 -14.14 -17.56
CA LEU A 284 -1.76 -13.78 -18.04
C LEU A 284 -0.66 -14.48 -17.23
N PHE A 285 -0.66 -14.27 -15.91
CA PHE A 285 0.43 -14.76 -15.05
C PHE A 285 0.38 -16.27 -14.83
N SER A 286 -0.77 -16.93 -15.05
CA SER A 286 -0.87 -18.39 -15.03
C SER A 286 -0.39 -19.05 -16.34
N GLY A 287 -0.24 -18.26 -17.41
CA GLY A 287 0.05 -18.73 -18.76
C GLY A 287 -1.18 -19.22 -19.54
N MET A 288 -2.39 -19.14 -18.95
CA MET A 288 -3.61 -19.53 -19.67
C MET A 288 -3.91 -18.61 -20.86
N PHE A 289 -3.46 -17.36 -20.80
CA PHE A 289 -3.69 -16.38 -21.87
C PHE A 289 -2.95 -16.71 -23.18
N ASP A 290 -2.08 -17.73 -23.21
CA ASP A 290 -1.53 -18.28 -24.46
C ASP A 290 -2.57 -19.06 -25.28
N THR A 291 -3.72 -19.38 -24.68
CA THR A 291 -4.86 -20.02 -25.35
C THR A 291 -5.84 -18.96 -25.86
N PRO A 292 -6.43 -19.11 -27.06
CA PRO A 292 -7.44 -18.18 -27.57
C PRO A 292 -8.59 -17.96 -26.59
N VAL A 293 -8.98 -16.69 -26.36
CA VAL A 293 -9.91 -16.32 -25.27
C VAL A 293 -11.29 -16.93 -25.43
N LYS A 294 -11.76 -17.10 -26.67
CA LYS A 294 -13.03 -17.77 -27.00
C LYS A 294 -13.12 -19.21 -26.47
N GLN A 295 -11.99 -19.84 -26.13
CA GLN A 295 -11.94 -21.20 -25.58
C GLN A 295 -11.90 -21.23 -24.04
N ILE A 296 -11.60 -20.09 -23.40
CA ILE A 296 -11.32 -20.01 -21.95
C ILE A 296 -12.12 -18.92 -21.23
N GLU A 297 -12.93 -18.13 -21.94
CA GLU A 297 -13.68 -17.00 -21.37
C GLU A 297 -14.69 -17.38 -20.28
N ASP A 298 -15.18 -18.62 -20.31
CA ASP A 298 -16.10 -19.12 -19.30
C ASP A 298 -15.42 -19.58 -18.00
N ARG A 299 -14.09 -19.67 -17.98
CA ARG A 299 -13.36 -20.08 -16.79
C ARG A 299 -13.50 -19.05 -15.66
N PRO A 300 -13.46 -19.47 -14.38
CA PRO A 300 -13.46 -18.54 -13.26
C PRO A 300 -12.32 -17.51 -13.34
N GLU A 301 -11.13 -17.92 -13.76
CA GLU A 301 -9.97 -17.03 -13.90
C GLU A 301 -10.19 -15.90 -14.91
N ALA A 302 -10.97 -16.16 -15.96
CA ALA A 302 -11.36 -15.17 -16.95
C ALA A 302 -12.37 -14.13 -16.42
N LYS A 303 -12.95 -14.37 -15.25
CA LYS A 303 -13.96 -13.49 -14.62
C LYS A 303 -13.42 -12.86 -13.34
N ALA A 304 -12.12 -13.00 -13.07
CA ALA A 304 -11.47 -12.53 -11.84
C ALA A 304 -11.36 -11.00 -11.74
N GLY A 305 -11.18 -10.35 -12.89
CA GLY A 305 -10.80 -8.93 -12.96
C GLY A 305 -9.47 -8.62 -12.27
N LEU A 306 -9.29 -7.35 -11.93
CA LEU A 306 -8.23 -6.87 -11.06
C LEU A 306 -8.61 -7.13 -9.61
N SER A 307 -8.24 -8.30 -9.09
CA SER A 307 -8.46 -8.65 -7.69
C SER A 307 -7.57 -7.87 -6.73
N CYS A 308 -7.87 -7.96 -5.42
CA CYS A 308 -7.06 -7.33 -4.37
C CYS A 308 -5.57 -7.69 -4.53
N LEU A 309 -5.31 -8.96 -4.86
CA LEU A 309 -3.97 -9.50 -4.99
C LEU A 309 -3.28 -9.05 -6.27
N MET A 310 -3.97 -8.48 -7.26
CA MET A 310 -3.30 -7.90 -8.40
C MET A 310 -2.55 -6.62 -8.01
N CYS A 311 -3.24 -5.63 -7.44
CA CYS A 311 -2.62 -4.38 -7.01
C CYS A 311 -1.68 -4.59 -5.81
N HIS A 312 -2.11 -5.36 -4.80
CA HIS A 312 -1.37 -5.51 -3.55
C HIS A 312 -0.18 -6.48 -3.63
N SER A 313 0.04 -7.16 -4.76
CA SER A 313 1.23 -8.00 -4.99
C SER A 313 2.32 -7.33 -5.82
N ILE A 314 2.10 -6.09 -6.27
CA ILE A 314 3.13 -5.30 -6.95
C ILE A 314 4.20 -4.95 -5.91
N ILE A 315 5.43 -5.38 -6.18
CA ILE A 315 6.59 -5.12 -5.33
C ILE A 315 7.52 -4.05 -5.89
N GLN A 316 7.39 -3.74 -7.18
CA GLN A 316 8.16 -2.73 -7.87
C GLN A 316 7.34 -2.18 -9.03
N VAL A 317 7.35 -0.86 -9.19
CA VAL A 317 6.98 -0.17 -10.42
C VAL A 317 8.27 0.38 -11.01
N LYS A 318 8.60 -0.04 -12.23
CA LYS A 318 9.89 0.26 -12.83
C LYS A 318 9.93 1.66 -13.44
N SER A 319 8.80 2.14 -13.94
CA SER A 319 8.67 3.50 -14.44
C SER A 319 7.22 3.97 -14.44
N SER A 320 7.05 5.28 -14.60
CA SER A 320 5.76 5.93 -14.89
C SER A 320 5.48 6.03 -16.40
N MET A 321 6.11 5.17 -17.22
CA MET A 321 5.87 5.13 -18.67
C MET A 321 4.63 4.32 -19.05
N GLY A 322 4.10 3.52 -18.11
CA GLY A 322 2.86 2.77 -18.28
C GLY A 322 3.06 1.33 -18.76
N GLN A 323 2.16 0.83 -19.60
CA GLN A 323 2.27 -0.50 -20.25
C GLN A 323 2.29 -1.72 -19.32
N GLY A 324 1.81 -1.56 -18.08
CA GLY A 324 1.90 -2.59 -17.05
C GLY A 324 3.33 -2.81 -16.55
N ASP A 325 4.20 -1.79 -16.57
CA ASP A 325 5.61 -1.86 -16.17
C ASP A 325 5.81 -2.01 -14.64
N PHE A 326 5.40 -3.17 -14.13
CA PHE A 326 5.47 -3.58 -12.73
C PHE A 326 6.04 -4.99 -12.57
N VAL A 327 6.52 -5.28 -11.36
CA VAL A 327 6.96 -6.62 -10.94
C VAL A 327 6.03 -7.14 -9.86
N LEU A 328 5.43 -8.31 -10.11
CA LEU A 328 4.63 -9.05 -9.14
C LEU A 328 5.48 -10.05 -8.35
N GLU A 329 5.15 -10.20 -7.07
CA GLU A 329 5.61 -11.29 -6.23
C GLU A 329 4.45 -12.20 -5.84
N TYR A 330 4.67 -13.51 -5.83
CA TYR A 330 3.74 -14.49 -5.28
C TYR A 330 4.15 -14.86 -3.83
N PRO A 331 3.60 -14.20 -2.80
CA PRO A 331 3.87 -14.54 -1.40
C PRO A 331 3.22 -15.88 -1.05
N LYS A 332 3.99 -16.98 -1.05
CA LYS A 332 3.47 -18.33 -0.78
C LYS A 332 2.67 -18.45 0.52
N LEU A 333 2.97 -17.64 1.55
CA LEU A 333 2.21 -17.66 2.80
C LEU A 333 0.75 -17.20 2.69
N HIS A 334 0.33 -16.58 1.58
CA HIS A 334 -1.09 -16.30 1.36
C HIS A 334 -1.92 -17.61 1.37
N GLU A 335 -1.33 -18.78 1.09
CA GLU A 335 -2.03 -20.06 1.16
C GLU A 335 -2.51 -20.38 2.59
N LEU A 336 -1.87 -19.81 3.61
CA LEU A 336 -2.36 -19.89 5.00
C LEU A 336 -3.62 -19.03 5.19
N ALA A 337 -3.65 -17.85 4.57
CA ALA A 337 -4.80 -16.93 4.61
C ALA A 337 -6.02 -17.50 3.87
N ALA A 338 -5.78 -18.18 2.75
CA ALA A 338 -6.80 -18.83 1.92
C ALA A 338 -7.09 -20.28 2.32
N SER A 339 -6.46 -20.80 3.39
CA SER A 339 -6.63 -22.19 3.80
C SER A 339 -8.07 -22.50 4.18
N THR A 340 -8.57 -23.65 3.73
CA THR A 340 -9.89 -24.20 4.14
C THR A 340 -9.85 -24.80 5.55
N ASN A 341 -8.67 -25.08 6.11
CA ASN A 341 -8.54 -25.61 7.46
C ASN A 341 -8.81 -24.51 8.51
N PRO A 342 -9.82 -24.68 9.38
CA PRO A 342 -10.21 -23.65 10.35
C PRO A 342 -9.11 -23.34 11.38
N VAL A 343 -8.28 -24.31 11.75
CA VAL A 343 -7.19 -24.12 12.72
C VAL A 343 -6.07 -23.29 12.10
N ILE A 344 -5.64 -23.62 10.87
CA ILE A 344 -4.61 -22.86 10.14
C ILE A 344 -5.07 -21.42 9.97
N ARG A 345 -6.32 -21.24 9.54
CA ARG A 345 -6.93 -19.92 9.35
C ARG A 345 -7.00 -19.13 10.66
N ALA A 346 -7.41 -19.75 11.77
CA ALA A 346 -7.47 -19.09 13.06
C ALA A 346 -6.10 -18.65 13.56
N VAL A 347 -5.06 -19.49 13.41
CA VAL A 347 -3.68 -19.15 13.76
C VAL A 347 -3.15 -18.01 12.88
N HIS A 348 -3.40 -18.07 11.57
CA HIS A 348 -3.06 -17.00 10.64
C HIS A 348 -3.73 -15.67 11.05
N ASP A 349 -5.05 -15.67 11.23
CA ASP A 349 -5.81 -14.45 11.55
C ASP A 349 -5.39 -13.87 12.91
N PHE A 350 -5.09 -14.73 13.90
CA PHE A 350 -4.54 -14.32 15.19
C PHE A 350 -3.18 -13.63 15.04
N LEU A 351 -2.25 -14.24 14.30
CA LEU A 351 -0.91 -13.68 14.07
C LEU A 351 -0.97 -12.34 13.34
N VAL A 352 -1.81 -12.23 12.30
CA VAL A 352 -2.00 -10.97 11.57
C VAL A 352 -2.60 -9.89 12.48
N ARG A 353 -3.56 -10.23 13.35
CA ARG A 353 -4.16 -9.23 14.26
C ARG A 353 -3.22 -8.80 15.37
N VAL A 354 -2.45 -9.71 15.96
CA VAL A 354 -1.53 -9.37 17.07
C VAL A 354 -0.28 -8.63 16.56
N ASN A 355 0.14 -8.91 15.33
CA ASN A 355 1.27 -8.25 14.67
C ASN A 355 1.01 -8.04 13.16
N PRO A 356 0.32 -6.96 12.77
CA PRO A 356 -0.08 -6.72 11.38
C PRO A 356 1.05 -6.18 10.50
N GLU A 357 2.22 -5.84 11.05
CA GLU A 357 3.28 -5.19 10.28
C GLU A 357 3.81 -6.06 9.13
N PRO A 358 4.11 -7.36 9.30
CA PRO A 358 4.48 -8.24 8.18
C PRO A 358 3.42 -8.28 7.08
N HIS A 359 2.14 -8.41 7.44
CA HIS A 359 1.02 -8.40 6.50
C HIS A 359 0.98 -7.07 5.73
N ARG A 360 1.04 -5.94 6.44
CA ARG A 360 1.04 -4.60 5.83
C ARG A 360 2.22 -4.42 4.87
N ARG A 361 3.41 -4.89 5.22
CA ARG A 361 4.60 -4.74 4.34
C ARG A 361 4.55 -5.64 3.12
N THR A 362 3.90 -6.79 3.20
CA THR A 362 3.66 -7.65 2.06
C THR A 362 2.72 -6.99 1.07
N PHE A 363 1.60 -6.42 1.54
CA PHE A 363 0.52 -5.97 0.66
C PHE A 363 0.45 -4.46 0.40
N LEU A 364 1.11 -3.62 1.20
CA LEU A 364 1.04 -2.17 1.08
C LEU A 364 2.45 -1.55 1.03
N LYS A 365 2.99 -1.44 -0.18
CA LYS A 365 4.30 -0.83 -0.41
C LYS A 365 4.25 0.69 -0.22
N PRO A 366 5.37 1.34 0.17
CA PRO A 366 5.45 2.79 0.33
C PRO A 366 4.94 3.58 -0.88
N PHE A 367 5.34 3.19 -2.10
CA PHE A 367 4.96 3.88 -3.33
C PHE A 367 3.44 3.96 -3.54
N MET A 368 2.66 2.99 -3.04
CA MET A 368 1.19 3.02 -3.16
C MET A 368 0.56 4.22 -2.42
N ARG A 369 1.29 4.84 -1.48
CA ARG A 369 0.84 6.00 -0.70
C ARG A 369 1.63 7.27 -0.99
N THR A 370 2.90 7.15 -1.37
CA THR A 370 3.80 8.31 -1.55
C THR A 370 4.08 8.66 -3.00
N GLN A 371 3.81 7.74 -3.93
CA GLN A 371 4.03 7.87 -5.38
C GLN A 371 2.83 7.25 -6.11
N THR A 372 1.62 7.57 -5.63
CA THR A 372 0.40 6.86 -6.02
C THR A 372 0.04 7.13 -7.48
N ALA A 373 0.31 8.34 -7.99
CA ALA A 373 0.07 8.63 -9.40
C ALA A 373 0.97 7.78 -10.30
N GLU A 374 2.26 7.65 -9.98
CA GLU A 374 3.19 6.79 -10.70
C GLU A 374 2.79 5.30 -10.58
N PHE A 375 2.29 4.87 -9.42
CA PHE A 375 1.72 3.54 -9.24
C PHE A 375 0.52 3.30 -10.17
N CYS A 376 -0.45 4.22 -10.19
CA CYS A 376 -1.62 4.13 -11.07
C CYS A 376 -1.25 4.20 -12.55
N SER A 377 -0.19 4.95 -12.91
CA SER A 377 0.25 5.12 -14.29
C SER A 377 0.63 3.80 -14.97
N THR A 378 0.99 2.76 -14.19
CA THR A 378 1.26 1.43 -14.74
C THR A 378 0.14 0.92 -15.64
N CYS A 379 -1.11 1.12 -15.25
CA CYS A 379 -2.29 0.75 -16.03
C CYS A 379 -2.96 1.96 -16.69
N HIS A 380 -2.87 3.16 -16.09
CA HIS A 380 -3.50 4.41 -16.53
C HIS A 380 -2.60 5.29 -17.45
N LYS A 381 -1.67 4.63 -18.13
CA LYS A 381 -0.88 5.23 -19.22
C LYS A 381 -0.48 4.14 -20.18
N VAL A 382 -0.83 4.32 -21.44
CA VAL A 382 -0.54 3.33 -22.46
C VAL A 382 -0.14 3.93 -23.81
N HIS A 383 0.51 3.11 -24.61
CA HIS A 383 0.78 3.34 -26.01
C HIS A 383 0.75 2.00 -26.74
N LEU A 384 0.58 2.04 -28.05
CA LEU A 384 0.67 0.90 -28.93
C LEU A 384 1.91 1.07 -29.80
N ASP A 385 2.57 -0.01 -30.15
CA ASP A 385 3.69 -0.01 -31.09
C ASP A 385 3.61 -1.27 -31.98
N VAL A 386 4.58 -1.46 -32.86
CA VAL A 386 4.66 -2.57 -33.82
C VAL A 386 4.32 -3.94 -33.21
N PRO A 387 4.77 -4.33 -32.00
CA PRO A 387 4.41 -5.61 -31.39
C PRO A 387 2.90 -5.80 -31.08
N VAL A 388 2.14 -4.71 -31.01
CA VAL A 388 0.71 -4.70 -30.68
C VAL A 388 -0.14 -4.47 -31.92
N ASN A 389 0.24 -3.49 -32.75
CA ASN A 389 -0.60 -3.01 -33.86
C ASN A 389 -0.03 -3.27 -35.27
N HIS A 390 1.16 -3.88 -35.38
CA HIS A 390 1.85 -4.16 -36.64
C HIS A 390 2.07 -2.93 -37.55
N TYR A 391 2.07 -1.71 -37.00
CA TYR A 391 2.16 -0.48 -37.78
C TYR A 391 3.25 0.45 -37.29
N ARG A 392 3.00 1.20 -36.23
CA ARG A 392 3.94 2.17 -35.64
C ARG A 392 3.52 2.53 -34.22
N TRP A 393 4.38 3.26 -33.55
CA TRP A 393 4.04 3.88 -32.28
C TRP A 393 2.82 4.81 -32.41
N VAL A 394 1.81 4.58 -31.58
CA VAL A 394 0.60 5.39 -31.45
C VAL A 394 0.30 5.59 -29.97
N ARG A 395 0.01 6.83 -29.57
CA ARG A 395 -0.40 7.16 -28.21
C ARG A 395 -1.76 6.51 -27.92
N GLY A 396 -1.84 5.72 -26.86
CA GLY A 396 -3.11 5.29 -26.26
C GLY A 396 -3.55 6.27 -25.17
N PHE A 397 -4.49 5.88 -24.31
CA PHE A 397 -4.91 6.74 -23.21
C PHE A 397 -3.72 7.05 -22.26
N ASN A 398 -3.73 8.25 -21.69
CA ASN A 398 -2.61 8.76 -20.88
C ASN A 398 -3.12 9.73 -19.83
N GLU A 399 -3.66 9.20 -18.74
CA GLU A 399 -4.16 10.04 -17.66
C GLU A 399 -3.02 10.61 -16.82
N TYR A 400 -1.91 9.88 -16.67
CA TYR A 400 -0.80 10.30 -15.81
C TYR A 400 -0.12 11.59 -16.31
N ASP A 401 0.31 11.66 -17.58
CA ASP A 401 1.01 12.85 -18.07
C ASP A 401 0.05 14.06 -18.11
N SER A 402 -1.21 13.82 -18.46
CA SER A 402 -2.27 14.83 -18.44
C SER A 402 -2.52 15.37 -17.04
N TRP A 403 -2.58 14.49 -16.04
CA TRP A 403 -2.64 14.86 -14.63
C TRP A 403 -1.42 15.65 -14.21
N GLN A 404 -0.22 15.16 -14.54
CA GLN A 404 1.03 15.82 -14.18
C GLN A 404 1.13 17.24 -14.76
N ALA A 405 0.74 17.42 -16.02
CA ALA A 405 0.75 18.71 -16.70
C ALA A 405 -0.32 19.69 -16.20
N SER A 406 -1.38 19.19 -15.55
CA SER A 406 -2.44 20.03 -15.00
C SER A 406 -2.01 20.81 -13.74
N GLY A 407 -2.75 21.86 -13.40
CA GLY A 407 -2.60 22.54 -12.11
C GLY A 407 -3.07 21.71 -10.92
N VAL A 408 -3.85 20.64 -11.15
CA VAL A 408 -4.32 19.73 -10.09
C VAL A 408 -3.18 18.97 -9.45
N SER A 409 -2.16 18.56 -10.22
CA SER A 409 -0.96 17.91 -9.66
C SER A 409 -0.07 18.87 -8.86
N GLY A 410 -0.24 20.18 -9.04
CA GLY A 410 0.70 21.21 -8.58
C GLY A 410 2.04 21.24 -9.32
N GLN A 411 2.23 20.41 -10.36
CA GLN A 411 3.45 20.32 -11.15
C GLN A 411 3.34 21.03 -12.51
N GLY A 412 2.11 21.24 -13.00
CA GLY A 412 1.85 21.92 -14.25
C GLY A 412 2.29 23.39 -14.23
N ALA A 413 3.29 23.75 -15.03
CA ALA A 413 3.80 25.14 -15.08
C ALA A 413 2.94 26.09 -15.93
N ARG A 414 2.09 25.54 -16.81
CA ARG A 414 1.29 26.29 -17.80
C ARG A 414 -0.20 26.33 -17.47
N SER A 415 -0.59 25.78 -16.32
CA SER A 415 -2.00 25.68 -16.00
C SER A 415 -2.59 27.05 -15.67
N PHE A 416 -3.78 27.32 -16.20
CA PHE A 416 -4.52 28.54 -15.89
C PHE A 416 -5.30 28.44 -14.58
N TYR A 417 -5.51 27.21 -14.07
CA TYR A 417 -6.26 26.93 -12.85
C TYR A 417 -5.49 26.01 -11.93
N TYR A 418 -5.37 26.41 -10.66
CA TYR A 418 -4.79 25.59 -9.60
C TYR A 418 -5.82 25.44 -8.46
N PRO A 419 -6.11 24.20 -8.02
CA PRO A 419 -6.88 24.02 -6.79
C PRO A 419 -6.11 24.58 -5.59
N LYS A 420 -6.81 24.78 -4.46
CA LYS A 420 -6.22 25.29 -3.21
C LYS A 420 -5.03 24.45 -2.72
N SER A 421 -5.05 23.16 -3.00
CA SER A 421 -3.98 22.22 -2.70
C SER A 421 -3.86 21.23 -3.86
N PRO A 422 -2.63 20.80 -4.20
CA PRO A 422 -2.42 19.71 -5.15
C PRO A 422 -3.21 18.46 -4.73
N MET A 423 -3.71 17.72 -5.72
CA MET A 423 -4.44 16.47 -5.55
C MET A 423 -3.84 15.39 -6.44
N THR A 424 -4.03 14.15 -6.02
CA THR A 424 -3.58 12.92 -6.65
C THR A 424 -4.78 12.04 -7.00
N CYS A 425 -4.56 10.94 -7.74
CA CYS A 425 -5.63 10.05 -8.20
C CYS A 425 -6.56 9.58 -7.05
N PRO A 426 -6.05 9.14 -5.87
CA PRO A 426 -6.89 8.72 -4.75
C PRO A 426 -7.78 9.82 -4.17
N ASP A 427 -7.41 11.09 -4.28
CA ASP A 427 -8.21 12.19 -3.72
C ASP A 427 -9.57 12.31 -4.43
N CYS A 428 -9.64 11.92 -5.70
CA CYS A 428 -10.88 11.90 -6.49
C CYS A 428 -11.45 10.48 -6.67
N HIS A 429 -10.61 9.49 -6.95
CA HIS A 429 -11.03 8.13 -7.31
C HIS A 429 -11.03 7.14 -6.15
N MET A 430 -10.46 7.50 -4.99
CA MET A 430 -10.50 6.67 -3.78
C MET A 430 -10.82 7.53 -2.54
N PRO A 431 -11.90 8.32 -2.56
CA PRO A 431 -12.20 9.26 -1.48
C PRO A 431 -12.37 8.52 -0.15
N PHE A 432 -12.09 9.21 0.96
CA PHE A 432 -12.28 8.63 2.28
C PHE A 432 -13.76 8.34 2.56
N VAL A 433 -14.06 7.10 2.96
CA VAL A 433 -15.39 6.66 3.34
C VAL A 433 -15.37 6.00 4.72
N PRO A 434 -16.45 6.12 5.52
CA PRO A 434 -16.53 5.45 6.81
C PRO A 434 -16.39 3.93 6.68
N SER A 435 -15.64 3.30 7.57
CA SER A 435 -15.47 1.85 7.59
C SER A 435 -15.10 1.31 8.98
N LYS A 436 -15.47 0.05 9.22
CA LYS A 436 -15.11 -0.71 10.42
C LYS A 436 -14.00 -1.74 10.18
N ASP A 437 -13.46 -1.82 8.96
CA ASP A 437 -12.38 -2.75 8.60
C ASP A 437 -11.16 -2.59 9.51
N ASP A 438 -10.43 -3.68 9.79
CA ASP A 438 -9.33 -3.69 10.78
C ASP A 438 -8.20 -2.70 10.41
N GLY A 439 -8.08 -2.37 9.12
CA GLY A 439 -7.10 -1.43 8.57
C GLY A 439 -7.51 0.05 8.58
N ASN A 440 -8.70 0.41 9.10
CA ASN A 440 -9.18 1.79 9.08
C ASN A 440 -8.29 2.77 9.86
N ILE A 441 -8.30 4.03 9.43
CA ILE A 441 -7.65 5.15 10.10
C ILE A 441 -8.74 6.12 10.57
N ASN A 442 -8.89 6.27 11.88
CA ASN A 442 -9.90 7.12 12.50
C ASN A 442 -11.34 6.82 12.02
N GLY A 443 -11.65 5.56 11.72
CA GLY A 443 -12.95 5.14 11.21
C GLY A 443 -13.15 5.31 9.70
N PHE A 444 -12.09 5.61 8.95
CA PHE A 444 -12.15 5.80 7.50
C PHE A 444 -11.17 4.88 6.74
N VAL A 445 -11.52 4.55 5.51
CA VAL A 445 -10.66 3.89 4.51
C VAL A 445 -10.76 4.65 3.20
N HIS A 446 -9.78 4.46 2.32
CA HIS A 446 -9.91 4.87 0.93
C HIS A 446 -10.94 3.99 0.22
N SER A 447 -11.91 4.60 -0.45
CA SER A 447 -12.92 3.85 -1.21
C SER A 447 -12.28 3.03 -2.32
N HIS A 448 -12.72 1.79 -2.47
CA HIS A 448 -12.33 0.91 -3.58
C HIS A 448 -13.44 0.79 -4.64
N GLN A 449 -14.37 1.76 -4.69
CA GLN A 449 -15.42 1.81 -5.73
C GLN A 449 -14.94 2.43 -7.04
N PHE A 450 -13.85 3.21 -7.00
CA PHE A 450 -13.22 3.83 -8.18
C PHE A 450 -14.23 4.56 -9.10
N PRO A 451 -14.98 5.57 -8.60
CA PRO A 451 -15.93 6.31 -9.41
C PRO A 451 -15.22 6.96 -10.60
N GLY A 452 -15.88 6.98 -11.75
CA GLY A 452 -15.34 7.53 -12.99
C GLY A 452 -16.45 7.84 -13.97
N ALA A 453 -16.12 7.94 -15.26
CA ALA A 453 -17.10 8.25 -16.29
C ALA A 453 -17.95 7.03 -16.73
N ASN A 454 -17.52 5.81 -16.39
CA ASN A 454 -18.20 4.60 -16.82
C ASN A 454 -19.51 4.37 -16.03
N THR A 455 -20.63 4.61 -16.71
CA THR A 455 -21.97 4.28 -16.22
C THR A 455 -22.54 3.01 -16.86
N ALA A 456 -21.91 2.52 -17.93
CA ALA A 456 -22.35 1.34 -18.68
C ALA A 456 -22.19 0.05 -17.88
N VAL A 457 -21.03 -0.15 -17.24
CA VAL A 457 -20.74 -1.35 -16.43
C VAL A 457 -21.71 -1.51 -15.26
N PRO A 458 -21.91 -0.51 -14.38
CA PRO A 458 -22.87 -0.67 -13.28
C PRO A 458 -24.31 -0.79 -13.80
N PHE A 459 -24.68 -0.12 -14.90
CA PHE A 459 -26.00 -0.27 -15.52
C PHE A 459 -26.25 -1.70 -16.02
N ALA A 460 -25.32 -2.27 -16.79
CA ALA A 460 -25.47 -3.62 -17.33
C ALA A 460 -25.50 -4.71 -16.24
N ASN A 461 -24.81 -4.48 -15.12
CA ASN A 461 -24.84 -5.38 -13.97
C ASN A 461 -25.99 -5.09 -12.98
N GLN A 462 -26.89 -4.15 -13.31
CA GLN A 462 -28.01 -3.74 -12.46
C GLN A 462 -27.58 -3.23 -11.07
N ASP A 463 -26.36 -2.69 -10.95
CA ASP A 463 -25.85 -2.08 -9.74
C ASP A 463 -26.26 -0.60 -9.67
N ALA A 464 -27.46 -0.37 -9.13
CA ALA A 464 -28.01 0.96 -8.96
C ALA A 464 -27.13 1.85 -8.05
N SER A 465 -26.44 1.25 -7.06
CA SER A 465 -25.65 2.01 -6.09
C SER A 465 -24.38 2.60 -6.70
N GLN A 466 -23.67 1.80 -7.50
CA GLN A 466 -22.49 2.25 -8.22
C GLN A 466 -22.84 3.18 -9.38
N LEU A 467 -23.97 2.94 -10.05
CA LEU A 467 -24.47 3.83 -11.09
C LEU A 467 -24.77 5.23 -10.52
N GLU A 468 -25.48 5.30 -9.40
CA GLU A 468 -25.79 6.56 -8.72
C GLU A 468 -24.50 7.26 -8.24
N LEU A 469 -23.52 6.49 -7.71
CA LEU A 469 -22.22 7.03 -7.32
C LEU A 469 -21.49 7.66 -8.51
N SER A 470 -21.39 6.96 -9.65
CA SER A 470 -20.75 7.49 -10.87
C SER A 470 -21.47 8.72 -11.41
N GLN A 471 -22.81 8.75 -11.40
CA GLN A 471 -23.59 9.91 -11.82
C GLN A 471 -23.36 11.11 -10.91
N LYS A 472 -23.40 10.93 -9.58
CA LYS A 472 -23.10 11.98 -8.61
C LYS A 472 -21.68 12.50 -8.77
N PHE A 473 -20.71 11.61 -8.99
CA PHE A 473 -19.33 11.98 -9.27
C PHE A 473 -19.26 12.91 -10.50
N LEU A 474 -19.89 12.54 -11.61
CA LEU A 474 -19.91 13.36 -12.83
C LEU A 474 -20.64 14.71 -12.66
N GLN A 475 -21.67 14.74 -11.81
CA GLN A 475 -22.49 15.94 -11.54
C GLN A 475 -21.89 16.87 -10.48
N ASP A 476 -20.79 16.49 -9.83
CA ASP A 476 -20.14 17.27 -8.76
C ASP A 476 -19.28 18.42 -9.30
N ASN A 477 -19.88 19.31 -10.09
CA ASN A 477 -19.27 20.56 -10.60
C ASN A 477 -17.87 20.34 -11.23
N GLN A 478 -17.72 19.26 -12.01
CA GLN A 478 -16.45 18.83 -12.57
C GLN A 478 -15.80 19.89 -13.46
N ILE A 479 -16.62 20.52 -14.30
CA ILE A 479 -16.23 21.62 -15.19
C ILE A 479 -17.20 22.80 -15.05
N SER A 480 -16.77 23.99 -15.44
CA SER A 480 -17.68 25.09 -15.77
C SER A 480 -17.47 25.54 -17.22
N VAL A 481 -18.55 26.00 -17.83
CA VAL A 481 -18.57 26.48 -19.21
C VAL A 481 -18.96 27.95 -19.17
N ASP A 482 -18.05 28.83 -19.58
CA ASP A 482 -18.23 30.26 -19.58
C ASP A 482 -18.30 30.75 -21.03
N ILE A 483 -19.47 31.23 -21.45
CA ILE A 483 -19.64 31.88 -22.74
C ILE A 483 -18.99 33.27 -22.65
N PHE A 484 -17.80 33.42 -23.24
CA PHE A 484 -16.95 34.59 -23.03
C PHE A 484 -17.19 35.69 -24.07
N ALA A 485 -17.39 35.32 -25.33
CA ALA A 485 -17.55 36.26 -26.43
C ALA A 485 -18.60 35.81 -27.44
N VAL A 486 -19.19 36.78 -28.15
CA VAL A 486 -20.00 36.53 -29.34
C VAL A 486 -19.47 37.38 -30.50
N SER A 487 -19.51 36.82 -31.70
CA SER A 487 -19.17 37.52 -32.94
C SER A 487 -20.11 37.09 -34.07
N PRO A 488 -20.41 37.95 -35.06
CA PRO A 488 -21.12 37.53 -36.25
C PRO A 488 -20.33 36.44 -37.00
N VAL A 489 -21.01 35.45 -37.58
CA VAL A 489 -20.36 34.52 -38.50
C VAL A 489 -19.99 35.28 -39.77
N GLY A 490 -18.69 35.54 -39.97
CA GLY A 490 -18.20 36.08 -41.24
C GLY A 490 -18.42 35.08 -42.37
N LYS A 491 -18.77 35.55 -43.58
CA LYS A 491 -18.71 34.71 -44.78
C LYS A 491 -17.25 34.28 -44.96
N GLU A 492 -16.96 32.98 -44.87
CA GLU A 492 -15.62 32.46 -45.11
C GLU A 492 -15.09 32.99 -46.45
N SER A 493 -14.10 33.89 -46.41
CA SER A 493 -13.31 34.09 -47.61
C SER A 493 -12.49 32.81 -47.80
N LYS A 494 -12.65 32.16 -48.95
CA LYS A 494 -11.76 31.08 -49.41
C LYS A 494 -10.38 31.67 -49.70
N ALA A 495 -9.71 32.21 -48.68
CA ALA A 495 -8.27 32.37 -48.74
C ALA A 495 -7.71 30.95 -48.59
N GLU A 496 -7.09 30.44 -49.66
CA GLU A 496 -6.30 29.22 -49.59
C GLU A 496 -5.38 29.35 -48.38
N ALA A 497 -5.64 28.56 -47.33
CA ALA A 497 -4.76 28.45 -46.20
C ALA A 497 -3.41 28.03 -46.77
N ALA A 498 -2.47 28.96 -46.84
CA ALA A 498 -1.11 28.66 -47.25
C ALA A 498 -0.69 27.46 -46.42
N ALA A 499 -0.37 26.36 -47.09
CA ALA A 499 0.08 25.11 -46.50
C ALA A 499 1.41 25.35 -45.76
N LYS A 500 1.35 26.01 -44.60
CA LYS A 500 2.38 25.95 -43.60
C LYS A 500 2.41 24.49 -43.19
N ALA A 501 3.54 23.83 -43.50
CA ALA A 501 3.82 22.45 -43.18
C ALA A 501 3.09 22.05 -41.90
N ALA A 502 2.05 21.22 -42.05
CA ALA A 502 1.33 20.67 -40.91
C ALA A 502 2.39 20.10 -39.98
N ARG A 503 2.50 20.66 -38.78
CA ARG A 503 3.41 20.09 -37.78
C ARG A 503 3.00 18.63 -37.59
N PRO A 504 3.93 17.69 -37.44
CA PRO A 504 3.58 16.30 -37.21
C PRO A 504 2.65 16.21 -36.00
N GLU A 505 1.37 15.96 -36.24
CA GLU A 505 0.40 15.69 -35.19
C GLU A 505 0.45 14.19 -34.88
N LEU A 506 0.35 13.84 -33.59
CA LEU A 506 0.23 12.45 -33.20
C LEU A 506 -1.09 11.90 -33.76
N SER A 507 -1.01 10.83 -34.54
CA SER A 507 -2.19 10.17 -35.10
C SER A 507 -2.87 9.30 -34.03
N SER A 508 -3.60 9.95 -33.11
CA SER A 508 -4.35 9.31 -32.04
C SER A 508 -5.73 9.95 -31.89
N SER A 509 -6.73 9.14 -31.53
CA SER A 509 -8.05 9.63 -31.07
C SER A 509 -8.03 10.01 -29.59
N PHE A 510 -6.96 9.70 -28.87
CA PHE A 510 -6.78 10.09 -27.48
C PHE A 510 -6.29 11.52 -27.40
N ALA A 511 -6.72 12.21 -26.34
CA ALA A 511 -6.24 13.55 -26.06
C ALA A 511 -4.71 13.53 -25.94
N VAL A 512 -4.07 14.35 -26.76
CA VAL A 512 -2.66 14.65 -26.70
C VAL A 512 -2.54 15.86 -25.79
N GLY A 513 -1.61 15.83 -24.83
CA GLY A 513 -1.40 16.88 -23.83
C GLY A 513 -1.16 18.28 -24.42
N GLU A 514 -0.78 19.21 -23.56
CA GLU A 514 -0.36 20.56 -23.98
C GLU A 514 0.79 20.55 -25.02
N GLU A 515 1.45 19.41 -25.24
CA GLU A 515 2.41 19.18 -26.32
C GLU A 515 1.81 19.26 -27.74
N ALA A 516 0.49 19.06 -27.92
CA ALA A 516 -0.20 19.27 -29.19
C ALA A 516 -0.67 20.72 -29.41
N ASP A 517 -0.75 21.53 -28.35
CA ASP A 517 -1.46 22.81 -28.33
C ASP A 517 -0.66 23.99 -28.93
N LEU A 518 0.33 23.70 -29.78
CA LEU A 518 1.09 24.71 -30.52
C LEU A 518 0.50 25.03 -31.90
N SER A 519 -0.72 24.57 -32.18
CA SER A 519 -1.48 24.94 -33.36
C SER A 519 -1.99 26.37 -33.20
N LEU A 520 -1.22 27.34 -33.72
CA LEU A 520 -1.69 28.72 -33.87
C LEU A 520 -3.02 28.73 -34.64
N PRO A 521 -3.96 29.64 -34.31
CA PRO A 521 -5.21 29.75 -35.05
C PRO A 521 -4.96 29.78 -36.56
N GLN A 522 -5.48 28.78 -37.27
CA GLN A 522 -5.47 28.78 -38.73
C GLN A 522 -6.60 29.68 -39.21
N GLY A 523 -6.32 30.98 -39.23
CA GLY A 523 -7.12 31.99 -39.90
C GLY A 523 -6.20 32.89 -40.73
N PRO A 524 -6.73 33.62 -41.72
CA PRO A 524 -5.96 34.66 -42.39
C PRO A 524 -5.38 35.59 -41.33
N ALA A 525 -4.05 35.74 -41.33
CA ALA A 525 -3.36 36.61 -40.39
C ALA A 525 -3.93 38.03 -40.55
N GLY A 526 -4.59 38.55 -39.50
CA GLY A 526 -5.03 39.95 -39.45
C GLY A 526 -6.50 40.24 -39.75
N GLU A 527 -7.41 39.26 -39.76
CA GLU A 527 -8.85 39.57 -39.85
C GLU A 527 -9.36 40.20 -38.54
N ALA A 528 -9.53 41.52 -38.53
CA ALA A 528 -10.18 42.23 -37.44
C ALA A 528 -11.68 41.89 -37.45
N ARG A 529 -12.12 41.03 -36.53
CA ARG A 529 -13.53 40.67 -36.36
C ARG A 529 -14.15 41.50 -35.25
N ALA A 530 -15.41 41.90 -35.44
CA ALA A 530 -16.20 42.52 -34.36
C ALA A 530 -16.50 41.45 -33.31
N ILE A 531 -15.82 41.52 -32.17
CA ILE A 531 -16.00 40.63 -31.03
C ILE A 531 -16.66 41.44 -29.91
N THR A 532 -17.79 40.94 -29.40
CA THR A 532 -18.42 41.48 -28.19
C THR A 532 -18.00 40.60 -27.02
N ALA A 533 -17.10 41.13 -26.19
CA ALA A 533 -16.55 40.46 -25.02
C ALA A 533 -16.06 41.45 -23.95
N PRO A 534 -15.97 41.06 -22.67
CA PRO A 534 -16.50 39.82 -22.12
C PRO A 534 -18.00 39.92 -21.89
N LEU A 535 -18.74 38.89 -22.33
CA LEU A 535 -20.17 38.78 -22.09
C LEU A 535 -20.46 38.83 -20.57
N GLY A 536 -21.51 39.56 -20.20
CA GLY A 536 -21.83 39.87 -18.79
C GLY A 536 -21.18 41.14 -18.23
N ARG A 537 -20.30 41.81 -18.99
CA ARG A 537 -19.85 43.20 -18.73
C ARG A 537 -20.23 44.17 -19.83
N VAL A 538 -20.42 43.67 -21.05
CA VAL A 538 -20.86 44.46 -22.20
C VAL A 538 -22.21 43.92 -22.68
N ASP A 539 -23.09 44.82 -23.11
CA ASP A 539 -24.38 44.45 -23.67
C ASP A 539 -24.18 43.81 -25.05
N ALA A 540 -24.57 42.55 -25.17
CA ALA A 540 -24.61 41.84 -26.43
C ALA A 540 -26.07 41.68 -26.88
N ALA A 541 -26.37 42.05 -28.12
CA ALA A 541 -27.68 41.88 -28.72
C ALA A 541 -27.56 41.04 -29.99
N VAL A 542 -28.38 40.00 -30.09
CA VAL A 542 -28.54 39.16 -31.28
C VAL A 542 -30.00 39.19 -31.70
N ARG A 543 -30.28 39.19 -33.00
CA ARG A 543 -31.64 39.17 -33.54
C ARG A 543 -32.02 37.74 -33.92
N ARG A 544 -33.33 37.46 -33.90
CA ARG A 544 -33.85 36.17 -34.39
C ARG A 544 -33.47 36.01 -35.87
N GLY A 545 -32.73 34.96 -36.18
CA GLY A 545 -32.23 34.68 -37.53
C GLY A 545 -30.77 35.08 -37.77
N ASP A 546 -30.08 35.67 -36.78
CA ASP A 546 -28.64 35.94 -36.88
C ASP A 546 -27.83 34.65 -36.66
N ASP A 547 -26.84 34.43 -37.52
CA ASP A 547 -25.80 33.42 -37.31
C ASP A 547 -24.64 34.04 -36.54
N VAL A 548 -24.42 33.56 -35.31
CA VAL A 548 -23.36 34.04 -34.43
C VAL A 548 -22.42 32.92 -34.01
N ARG A 549 -21.14 33.25 -33.93
CA ARG A 549 -20.10 32.44 -33.31
C ARG A 549 -20.00 32.81 -31.84
N VAL A 550 -19.97 31.81 -30.99
CA VAL A 550 -19.75 31.97 -29.55
C VAL A 550 -18.39 31.41 -29.19
N ASP A 551 -17.56 32.20 -28.53
CA ASP A 551 -16.32 31.71 -27.95
C ASP A 551 -16.58 31.30 -26.50
N VAL A 552 -16.30 30.02 -26.22
CA VAL A 552 -16.60 29.37 -24.95
C VAL A 552 -15.29 29.02 -24.25
N VAL A 553 -15.20 29.34 -22.97
CA VAL A 553 -14.10 28.95 -22.10
C VAL A 553 -14.57 27.80 -21.22
N VAL A 554 -13.99 26.62 -21.40
CA VAL A 554 -14.22 25.47 -20.51
C VAL A 554 -13.15 25.49 -19.42
N ARG A 555 -13.57 25.54 -18.16
CA ARG A 555 -12.67 25.51 -17.00
C ARG A 555 -12.83 24.19 -16.27
N THR A 556 -11.73 23.47 -16.09
CA THR A 556 -11.68 22.32 -15.18
C THR A 556 -11.73 22.82 -13.74
N ARG A 557 -12.53 22.15 -12.89
CA ARG A 557 -12.63 22.48 -11.46
C ARG A 557 -12.12 21.35 -10.58
N LYS A 558 -12.64 20.15 -10.82
CA LYS A 558 -12.30 18.90 -10.11
C LYS A 558 -11.77 17.81 -11.05
N VAL A 559 -11.29 18.23 -12.22
CA VAL A 559 -10.76 17.35 -13.25
C VAL A 559 -9.26 17.64 -13.40
N GLY A 560 -8.45 16.60 -13.15
CA GLY A 560 -6.99 16.69 -13.24
C GLY A 560 -6.41 16.24 -14.58
N HIS A 561 -7.13 15.48 -15.39
CA HIS A 561 -6.65 14.97 -16.68
C HIS A 561 -7.69 15.25 -17.78
N PHE A 562 -7.46 14.82 -19.02
CA PHE A 562 -8.45 15.03 -20.08
C PHE A 562 -9.81 14.40 -19.75
N PHE A 563 -10.87 15.12 -20.12
CA PHE A 563 -12.26 14.72 -19.94
C PHE A 563 -13.03 14.86 -21.26
N PRO A 564 -13.80 13.84 -21.69
CA PRO A 564 -13.99 12.55 -21.03
C PRO A 564 -12.78 11.62 -21.19
N GLY A 565 -12.42 10.91 -20.12
CA GLY A 565 -11.50 9.75 -20.17
C GLY A 565 -12.24 8.42 -20.37
N GLY A 566 -13.40 8.47 -21.02
CA GLY A 566 -14.22 7.28 -21.29
C GLY A 566 -13.64 6.42 -22.41
N THR A 567 -14.18 5.22 -22.58
CA THR A 567 -13.85 4.36 -23.72
C THR A 567 -14.09 5.16 -25.00
N VAL A 568 -13.05 5.26 -25.83
CA VAL A 568 -13.20 5.63 -27.24
C VAL A 568 -13.46 4.32 -27.97
N ASP A 569 -14.54 3.63 -27.57
CA ASP A 569 -14.95 2.34 -28.11
C ASP A 569 -15.48 2.45 -29.55
#